data_AF-Q9AG66-F1
#
_entry.id   AF-Q9AG66-F1
#
_cell.length_a   1.000
_cell.length_b   1.000
_cell.length_c   1.000
_cell.angle_alpha   90.00
_cell.angle_beta   90.00
_cell.angle_gamma   90.00
#
_symmetry.space_group_name_H-M   'P 1'
#
loop_
_entity.id
_entity.type
_entity.pdbx_description
1 polymer ?
#
loop_
_entity_poly.entity_id
_entity_poly.type
_entity_poly.pdbx_seq_one_letter_code
_entity_poly.pdbx_strand_id
1 'polypeptide(L)'
;AGLPMAVPGVAIDRQCGSGLEAIIMAARLIQAKAGSCFLAGGVESVSTAPWRVERPKANGAVPRFYGRARFSPETIGDPEMGVAAENVARQFGISRQRQGIRPSQPSARCRSGRSGLFRPEIVEITTMRGPVEWDECPRPTTSPEALANLKPVFLADGSVTAGNACPVNDGACLVLVMSRGMARNLGIEKGLAFIDSAAAGVDPNLLGIGPVAATGKLMQRQPDLSLSAIDVIEF
;
A
#
# COMPACT_ATOMS: atom_id res chain seq x y z
N ALA A 1 22.43 1.46 7.61
CA ALA A 1 21.72 1.27 8.90
C ALA A 1 22.62 0.84 10.06
N GLY A 2 23.89 0.44 9.84
CA GLY A 2 24.78 0.08 10.96
C GLY A 2 24.39 -1.19 11.72
N LEU A 3 23.50 -2.02 11.17
CA LEU A 3 23.11 -3.29 11.78
C LEU A 3 24.30 -4.28 11.72
N PRO A 4 24.53 -5.09 12.77
CA PRO A 4 25.59 -6.10 12.76
C PRO A 4 25.42 -7.12 11.62
N MET A 5 26.54 -7.63 11.09
CA MET A 5 26.53 -8.66 10.03
C MET A 5 25.79 -9.95 10.41
N ALA A 6 25.65 -10.21 11.71
CA ALA A 6 24.91 -11.36 12.23
C ALA A 6 23.38 -11.22 12.12
N VAL A 7 22.85 -10.04 11.78
CA VAL A 7 21.41 -9.81 11.60
C VAL A 7 21.00 -10.22 10.19
N PRO A 8 20.21 -11.31 10.02
CA PRO A 8 19.78 -11.74 8.70
C PRO A 8 18.67 -10.82 8.15
N GLY A 9 18.46 -10.86 6.84
CA GLY A 9 17.39 -10.15 6.16
C GLY A 9 16.68 -11.04 5.14
N VAL A 10 15.41 -10.73 4.87
CA VAL A 10 14.60 -11.38 3.85
C VAL A 10 13.79 -10.32 3.10
N ALA A 11 13.68 -10.47 1.78
CA ALA A 11 12.82 -9.64 0.94
C ALA A 11 11.52 -10.41 0.64
N ILE A 12 10.39 -9.73 0.73
CA ILE A 12 9.06 -10.30 0.52
C ILE A 12 8.36 -9.47 -0.56
N ASP A 13 7.83 -10.14 -1.58
CA ASP A 13 6.98 -9.53 -2.59
C ASP A 13 5.56 -10.12 -2.49
N ARG A 14 4.65 -9.27 -2.05
CA ARG A 14 3.19 -9.43 -2.11
C ARG A 14 2.55 -8.20 -2.74
N GLN A 15 3.21 -7.60 -3.73
CA GLN A 15 2.73 -6.43 -4.47
C GLN A 15 2.40 -5.28 -3.51
N CYS A 16 1.25 -4.61 -3.69
CA CYS A 16 0.79 -3.52 -2.82
C CYS A 16 0.72 -3.91 -1.33
N GLY A 17 0.60 -5.21 -1.01
CA GLY A 17 0.55 -5.71 0.36
C GLY A 17 1.91 -6.05 0.98
N SER A 18 3.04 -5.86 0.27
CA SER A 18 4.36 -6.35 0.70
C SER A 18 4.80 -5.80 2.05
N GLY A 19 4.64 -4.50 2.28
CA GLY A 19 5.04 -3.86 3.54
C GLY A 19 4.26 -4.41 4.74
N LEU A 20 2.94 -4.58 4.58
CA LEU A 20 2.11 -5.16 5.63
C LEU A 20 2.39 -6.67 5.81
N GLU A 21 2.65 -7.41 4.73
CA GLU A 21 3.03 -8.83 4.80
C GLU A 21 4.35 -9.02 5.56
N ALA A 22 5.32 -8.11 5.41
CA ALA A 22 6.55 -8.15 6.21
C ALA A 22 6.28 -8.00 7.71
N ILE A 23 5.38 -7.08 8.09
CA ILE A 23 4.97 -6.87 9.49
C ILE A 23 4.23 -8.11 10.02
N ILE A 24 3.32 -8.67 9.21
CA ILE A 24 2.60 -9.90 9.54
C ILE A 24 3.59 -11.04 9.74
N MET A 25 4.55 -11.23 8.84
CA MET A 25 5.57 -12.27 8.94
C MET A 25 6.38 -12.13 10.24
N ALA A 26 6.84 -10.93 10.57
CA ALA A 26 7.52 -10.67 11.84
C ALA A 26 6.66 -11.05 13.06
N ALA A 27 5.39 -10.65 13.06
CA ALA A 27 4.45 -11.01 14.13
C ALA A 27 4.25 -12.53 14.23
N ARG A 28 4.10 -13.24 13.10
CA ARG A 28 3.98 -14.70 13.07
C ARG A 28 5.25 -15.42 13.52
N LEU A 29 6.44 -14.92 13.16
CA LEU A 29 7.72 -15.47 13.63
C LEU A 29 7.87 -15.33 15.14
N ILE A 30 7.44 -14.19 15.72
CA ILE A 30 7.39 -14.02 17.17
C ILE A 30 6.41 -15.01 17.82
N GLN A 31 5.19 -15.14 17.26
CA GLN A 31 4.19 -16.10 17.75
C GLN A 31 4.70 -17.55 17.68
N ALA A 32 5.47 -17.89 16.64
CA ALA A 32 6.12 -19.17 16.44
C ALA A 32 7.39 -19.35 17.30
N LYS A 33 7.77 -18.36 18.11
CA LYS A 33 8.98 -18.36 18.96
C LYS A 33 10.29 -18.45 18.16
N ALA A 34 10.29 -18.03 16.89
CA ALA A 34 11.47 -17.99 16.02
C ALA A 34 12.37 -16.76 16.29
N GLY A 35 11.89 -15.80 17.07
CA GLY A 35 12.63 -14.63 17.51
C GLY A 35 11.77 -13.74 18.40
N SER A 36 12.37 -12.69 18.97
CA SER A 36 11.69 -11.78 19.90
C SER A 36 11.67 -10.31 19.45
N CYS A 37 12.40 -9.97 18.38
CA CYS A 37 12.52 -8.61 17.86
C CYS A 37 12.86 -8.65 16.37
N PHE A 38 12.12 -7.89 15.57
CA PHE A 38 12.28 -7.81 14.12
C PHE A 38 12.07 -6.37 13.66
N LEU A 39 12.84 -5.94 12.65
CA LEU A 39 12.51 -4.77 11.85
C LEU A 39 11.71 -5.24 10.64
N ALA A 40 10.55 -4.63 10.40
CA ALA A 40 9.66 -5.02 9.32
C ALA A 40 9.01 -3.81 8.67
N GLY A 41 8.70 -3.89 7.39
CA GLY A 41 8.07 -2.79 6.66
C GLY A 41 8.27 -2.93 5.16
N GLY A 42 8.30 -1.82 4.44
CA GLY A 42 8.41 -1.81 2.99
C GLY A 42 9.19 -0.61 2.47
N VAL A 43 9.75 -0.75 1.28
CA VAL A 43 10.40 0.31 0.53
C VAL A 43 10.06 0.13 -0.94
N GLU A 44 9.79 1.23 -1.62
CA GLU A 44 9.60 1.27 -3.06
C GLU A 44 10.24 2.56 -3.60
N SER A 45 10.95 2.44 -4.71
CA SER A 45 11.33 3.61 -5.50
C SER A 45 10.99 3.35 -6.95
N VAL A 46 9.82 3.82 -7.35
CA VAL A 46 9.37 3.72 -8.74
C VAL A 46 10.25 4.59 -9.64
N SER A 47 10.76 5.71 -9.13
CA SER A 47 11.63 6.61 -9.90
C SER A 47 12.96 5.97 -10.32
N THR A 48 13.45 4.99 -9.55
CA THR A 48 14.74 4.31 -9.81
C THR A 48 14.60 2.81 -10.05
N ALA A 49 13.37 2.31 -10.17
CA ALA A 49 13.11 0.90 -10.35
C ALA A 49 13.84 0.38 -11.61
N PRO A 50 14.53 -0.77 -11.51
CA PRO A 50 15.20 -1.34 -12.66
C PRO A 50 14.17 -1.78 -13.71
N TRP A 51 14.59 -1.77 -14.97
CA TRP A 51 13.79 -2.35 -16.05
C TRP A 51 13.62 -3.85 -15.84
N ARG A 52 12.36 -4.29 -15.90
CA ARG A 52 12.01 -5.72 -15.82
C ARG A 52 11.85 -6.24 -17.23
N VAL A 53 12.49 -7.38 -17.50
CA VAL A 53 12.61 -7.96 -18.83
C VAL A 53 12.21 -9.42 -18.75
N GLU A 54 11.31 -9.85 -19.62
CA GLU A 54 10.97 -11.26 -19.72
C GLU A 54 12.12 -12.06 -20.32
N ARG A 55 12.23 -13.32 -19.88
CA ARG A 55 13.14 -14.26 -20.53
C ARG A 55 12.77 -14.40 -22.02
N PRO A 56 13.68 -14.12 -22.96
CA PRO A 56 13.44 -14.34 -24.38
C PRO A 56 13.08 -15.81 -24.64
N LYS A 57 12.01 -16.05 -25.41
CA LYS A 57 11.53 -17.40 -25.74
C LYS A 57 12.34 -18.07 -26.87
N ALA A 58 13.16 -17.30 -27.58
CA ALA A 58 14.06 -17.77 -28.63
C ALA A 58 15.33 -16.92 -28.65
N ASN A 59 16.43 -17.49 -29.16
CA ASN A 59 17.67 -16.76 -29.38
C ASN A 59 17.45 -15.63 -30.39
N GLY A 60 17.90 -14.42 -30.07
CA GLY A 60 17.73 -13.23 -30.93
C GLY A 60 16.34 -12.58 -30.85
N ALA A 61 15.42 -13.08 -30.02
CA ALA A 61 14.14 -12.42 -29.81
C ALA A 61 14.33 -11.08 -29.10
N VAL A 62 13.55 -10.07 -29.52
CA VAL A 62 13.55 -8.74 -28.91
C VAL A 62 13.09 -8.87 -27.45
N PRO A 63 13.83 -8.33 -26.47
CA PRO A 63 13.42 -8.37 -25.08
C PRO A 63 12.08 -7.66 -24.87
N ARG A 64 11.15 -8.32 -24.17
CA ARG A 64 9.88 -7.70 -23.77
C ARG A 64 10.05 -7.10 -22.37
N PHE A 65 9.95 -5.77 -22.31
CA PHE A 65 9.89 -5.04 -21.05
C PHE A 65 8.48 -5.07 -20.49
N TYR A 66 8.36 -5.11 -19.17
CA TYR A 66 7.07 -5.06 -18.50
C TYR A 66 7.16 -4.23 -17.21
N GLY A 67 6.08 -3.53 -16.86
CA GLY A 67 6.04 -2.73 -15.63
C GLY A 67 5.74 -3.56 -14.39
N ARG A 68 4.81 -4.51 -14.50
CA ARG A 68 4.27 -5.28 -13.38
C ARG A 68 4.26 -6.77 -13.68
N ALA A 69 4.67 -7.59 -12.71
CA ALA A 69 4.56 -9.03 -12.82
C ALA A 69 3.08 -9.45 -12.82
N ARG A 70 2.71 -10.39 -13.69
CA ARG A 70 1.31 -10.79 -13.82
C ARG A 70 0.83 -11.57 -12.60
N PHE A 71 -0.40 -11.32 -12.18
CA PHE A 71 -1.09 -11.98 -11.07
C PHE A 71 -1.78 -13.28 -11.50
N SER A 72 -2.09 -13.41 -12.78
CA SER A 72 -2.86 -14.53 -13.31
C SER A 72 -2.41 -14.91 -14.74
N PRO A 73 -2.76 -16.12 -15.21
CA PRO A 73 -2.61 -16.51 -16.60
C PRO A 73 -3.40 -15.63 -17.57
N GLU A 74 -2.99 -15.58 -18.84
CA GLU A 74 -3.69 -14.82 -19.89
C GLU A 74 -5.15 -15.23 -20.04
N THR A 75 -5.47 -16.49 -19.79
CA THR A 75 -6.83 -17.05 -19.86
C THR A 75 -7.78 -16.51 -18.79
N ILE A 76 -7.26 -15.99 -17.67
CA ILE A 76 -8.07 -15.42 -16.59
C ILE A 76 -8.19 -13.89 -16.75
N GLY A 77 -7.15 -13.26 -17.27
CA GLY A 77 -7.06 -11.81 -17.41
C GLY A 77 -6.34 -11.16 -16.23
N ASP A 78 -5.57 -10.12 -16.52
CA ASP A 78 -4.79 -9.36 -15.53
C ASP A 78 -4.55 -7.94 -16.06
N PRO A 79 -5.61 -7.11 -16.05
CA PRO A 79 -5.54 -5.77 -16.61
C PRO A 79 -4.57 -4.89 -15.81
N GLU A 80 -4.07 -3.84 -16.46
CA GLU A 80 -3.37 -2.76 -15.74
C GLU A 80 -4.28 -2.16 -14.65
N MET A 81 -3.67 -1.68 -13.56
CA MET A 81 -4.42 -1.31 -12.34
C MET A 81 -5.51 -0.27 -12.59
N GLY A 82 -5.25 0.70 -13.47
CA GLY A 82 -6.24 1.70 -13.84
C GLY A 82 -7.45 1.11 -14.58
N VAL A 83 -7.24 0.13 -15.45
CA VAL A 83 -8.33 -0.58 -16.15
C VAL A 83 -9.09 -1.48 -15.17
N ALA A 84 -8.40 -2.13 -14.23
CA ALA A 84 -9.05 -2.89 -13.17
C ALA A 84 -9.96 -2.01 -12.31
N ALA A 85 -9.55 -0.77 -12.01
CA ALA A 85 -10.38 0.19 -11.28
C ALA A 85 -11.64 0.59 -12.06
N GLU A 86 -11.54 0.78 -13.38
CA GLU A 86 -12.70 1.01 -14.25
C GLU A 86 -13.67 -0.18 -14.26
N ASN A 87 -13.14 -1.41 -14.28
CA ASN A 87 -13.96 -2.62 -14.23
C ASN A 87 -14.75 -2.70 -12.92
N VAL A 88 -14.11 -2.44 -11.78
CA VAL A 88 -14.79 -2.36 -10.47
C VAL A 88 -15.86 -1.27 -10.50
N ALA A 89 -15.55 -0.08 -11.02
CA ALA A 89 -16.50 1.01 -11.11
C ALA A 89 -17.74 0.64 -11.95
N ARG A 90 -17.55 0.02 -13.11
CA ARG A 90 -18.64 -0.43 -13.99
C ARG A 90 -19.45 -1.54 -13.35
N GLN A 91 -18.81 -2.57 -12.82
CA GLN A 91 -19.47 -3.74 -12.25
C GLN A 91 -20.34 -3.41 -11.04
N PHE A 92 -19.89 -2.49 -10.19
CA PHE A 92 -20.60 -2.10 -8.97
C PHE A 92 -21.34 -0.76 -9.10
N GLY A 93 -21.48 -0.22 -10.31
CA GLY A 93 -22.22 1.02 -10.57
C GLY A 93 -21.67 2.25 -9.81
N ILE A 94 -20.35 2.34 -9.64
CA ILE A 94 -19.71 3.44 -8.91
C ILE A 94 -19.55 4.63 -9.85
N SER A 95 -20.47 5.59 -9.76
CA SER A 95 -20.44 6.80 -10.60
C SER A 95 -19.15 7.61 -10.40
N ARG A 96 -18.75 8.36 -11.43
CA ARG A 96 -17.62 9.31 -11.36
C ARG A 96 -17.77 10.31 -10.22
N GLN A 97 -19.00 10.74 -9.93
CA GLN A 97 -19.31 11.60 -8.79
C GLN A 97 -19.02 10.93 -7.45
N ARG A 98 -19.30 9.61 -7.32
CA ARG A 98 -19.01 8.83 -6.12
C ARG A 98 -17.52 8.51 -5.97
N GLN A 99 -16.78 8.40 -7.07
CA GLN A 99 -15.32 8.24 -7.06
C GLN A 99 -14.59 9.54 -6.71
N GLY A 100 -15.21 10.68 -6.99
CA GLY A 100 -14.64 11.99 -6.71
C GLY A 100 -14.27 12.12 -5.24
N ILE A 101 -13.06 12.63 -4.98
CA ILE A 101 -12.64 12.96 -3.62
C ILE A 101 -13.65 13.98 -3.06
N ARG A 102 -14.22 13.70 -1.88
CA ARG A 102 -15.13 14.66 -1.24
C ARG A 102 -14.39 16.00 -1.08
N PRO A 103 -15.03 17.15 -1.34
CA PRO A 103 -14.39 18.48 -1.23
C PRO A 103 -13.59 18.71 0.07
N SER A 104 -14.00 18.08 1.17
CA SER A 104 -13.36 18.16 2.48
C SER A 104 -12.05 17.36 2.61
N GLN A 105 -11.81 16.32 1.81
CA GLN A 105 -10.71 15.38 1.97
C GLN A 105 -9.33 15.90 1.50
N PRO A 106 -9.16 16.57 0.34
CA PRO A 106 -7.86 17.13 -0.05
C PRO A 106 -7.44 18.22 0.93
N SER A 107 -8.40 19.07 1.32
CA SER A 107 -8.19 20.11 2.33
C SER A 107 -7.83 19.52 3.70
N ALA A 108 -8.45 18.42 4.13
CA ALA A 108 -8.09 17.75 5.40
C ALA A 108 -6.71 17.08 5.35
N ARG A 109 -6.33 16.46 4.23
CA ARG A 109 -4.99 15.88 4.01
C ARG A 109 -3.89 16.95 3.95
N CYS A 110 -4.12 18.05 3.25
CA CYS A 110 -3.20 19.18 3.26
C CYS A 110 -3.14 19.87 4.63
N ARG A 111 -4.27 19.96 5.36
CA ARG A 111 -4.31 20.52 6.71
C ARG A 111 -3.57 19.66 7.73
N SER A 112 -3.69 18.34 7.66
CA SER A 112 -2.95 17.42 8.55
C SER A 112 -1.45 17.45 8.30
N GLY A 113 -1.01 17.50 7.03
CA GLY A 113 0.39 17.74 6.68
C GLY A 113 0.90 19.07 7.25
N ARG A 114 0.14 20.17 7.06
CA ARG A 114 0.52 21.50 7.57
C ARG A 114 0.42 21.65 9.08
N SER A 115 -0.46 20.92 9.74
CA SER A 115 -0.61 20.94 11.21
C SER A 115 0.48 20.13 11.91
N GLY A 116 1.41 19.52 11.16
CA GLY A 116 2.45 18.67 11.70
C GLY A 116 1.94 17.35 12.28
N LEU A 117 0.72 16.93 11.91
CA LEU A 117 0.12 15.70 12.47
C LEU A 117 0.98 14.47 12.17
N PHE A 118 1.53 14.41 10.95
CA PHE A 118 2.41 13.33 10.49
C PHE A 118 3.89 13.59 10.79
N ARG A 119 4.25 14.74 11.39
CA ARG A 119 5.65 15.05 11.69
C ARG A 119 6.32 14.01 12.61
N PRO A 120 5.64 13.44 13.62
CA PRO A 120 6.22 12.41 14.50
C PRO A 120 6.56 11.09 13.80
N GLU A 121 5.91 10.78 12.67
CA GLU A 121 6.11 9.53 11.92
C GLU A 121 7.02 9.71 10.69
N ILE A 122 7.27 10.95 10.25
CA ILE A 122 8.17 11.25 9.11
C ILE A 122 9.61 11.45 9.59
N VAL A 123 10.51 10.61 9.09
CA VAL A 123 11.96 10.80 9.20
C VAL A 123 12.45 11.60 7.99
N GLU A 124 13.17 12.70 8.24
CA GLU A 124 13.76 13.52 7.18
C GLU A 124 14.82 12.73 6.41
N ILE A 125 14.79 12.84 5.08
CA ILE A 125 15.79 12.26 4.19
C ILE A 125 16.51 13.38 3.44
N THR A 126 17.82 13.52 3.64
CA THR A 126 18.64 14.45 2.86
C THR A 126 18.92 13.88 1.47
N THR A 127 18.52 14.60 0.43
CA THR A 127 18.77 14.24 -0.97
C THR A 127 19.72 15.25 -1.63
N MET A 128 20.16 14.96 -2.87
CA MET A 128 20.92 15.92 -3.67
C MET A 128 20.16 17.22 -3.98
N ARG A 129 18.82 17.20 -3.89
CA ARG A 129 17.95 18.38 -4.14
C ARG A 129 17.60 19.14 -2.85
N GLY A 130 18.06 18.65 -1.70
CA GLY A 130 17.71 19.17 -0.38
C GLY A 130 17.00 18.15 0.51
N PRO A 131 16.65 18.54 1.74
CA PRO A 131 15.93 17.69 2.67
C PRO A 131 14.48 17.45 2.22
N VAL A 132 14.02 16.22 2.37
CA VAL A 132 12.63 15.82 2.21
C VAL A 132 12.08 15.46 3.59
N GLU A 133 11.21 16.30 4.12
CA GLU A 133 10.63 16.17 5.47
C GLU A 133 9.09 16.22 5.48
N TRP A 134 8.46 16.30 4.30
CA TRP A 134 7.00 16.36 4.13
C TRP A 134 6.55 15.55 2.93
N ASP A 135 5.33 15.02 2.98
CA ASP A 135 4.70 14.42 1.82
C ASP A 135 4.48 15.46 0.71
N GLU A 136 4.96 15.17 -0.49
CA GLU A 136 4.87 16.07 -1.65
C GLU A 136 3.50 15.99 -2.36
N CYS A 137 2.76 14.89 -2.15
CA CYS A 137 1.53 14.60 -2.88
C CYS A 137 0.35 15.54 -2.53
N PRO A 138 0.08 15.90 -1.27
CA PRO A 138 -1.08 16.73 -0.94
C PRO A 138 -0.99 18.12 -1.60
N ARG A 139 -1.90 18.40 -2.55
CA ARG A 139 -1.94 19.67 -3.30
C ARG A 139 -2.93 20.66 -2.68
N PRO A 140 -2.46 21.77 -2.05
CA PRO A 140 -3.35 22.71 -1.34
C PRO A 140 -4.36 23.42 -2.24
N THR A 141 -4.07 23.51 -3.54
CA THR A 141 -4.88 24.18 -4.55
C THR A 141 -5.95 23.28 -5.17
N THR A 142 -6.08 22.03 -4.71
CA THR A 142 -7.07 21.08 -5.24
C THR A 142 -8.48 21.56 -4.90
N SER A 143 -9.31 21.79 -5.93
CA SER A 143 -10.73 22.10 -5.78
C SER A 143 -11.62 21.00 -6.39
N PRO A 144 -12.87 20.86 -5.94
CA PRO A 144 -13.84 19.93 -6.54
C PRO A 144 -14.05 20.18 -8.04
N GLU A 145 -14.08 21.44 -8.45
CA GLU A 145 -14.25 21.84 -9.85
C GLU A 145 -13.03 21.42 -10.69
N ALA A 146 -11.82 21.61 -10.15
CA ALA A 146 -10.60 21.16 -10.78
C ALA A 146 -10.59 19.63 -10.97
N LEU A 147 -11.01 18.87 -9.95
CA LEU A 147 -11.13 17.41 -10.02
C LEU A 147 -12.20 16.95 -11.02
N ALA A 148 -13.35 17.63 -11.07
CA ALA A 148 -14.44 17.32 -12.00
C ALA A 148 -14.05 17.54 -13.47
N ASN A 149 -13.12 18.46 -13.73
CA ASN A 149 -12.62 18.76 -15.08
C ASN A 149 -11.49 17.84 -15.55
N LEU A 150 -10.97 16.96 -14.69
CA LEU A 150 -9.89 16.03 -15.09
C LEU A 150 -10.38 15.00 -16.10
N LYS A 151 -9.64 14.83 -17.19
CA LYS A 151 -9.93 13.81 -18.19
C LYS A 151 -9.64 12.40 -17.63
N PRO A 152 -10.40 11.39 -18.05
CA PRO A 152 -10.06 9.99 -17.80
C PRO A 152 -8.65 9.66 -18.30
N VAL A 153 -7.92 8.82 -17.55
CA VAL A 153 -6.51 8.50 -17.85
C VAL A 153 -6.34 7.15 -18.51
N PHE A 154 -7.21 6.18 -18.20
CA PHE A 154 -6.99 4.79 -18.58
C PHE A 154 -7.89 4.30 -19.72
N LEU A 155 -9.12 4.81 -19.82
CA LEU A 155 -10.07 4.51 -20.89
C LEU A 155 -10.71 5.81 -21.39
N ALA A 156 -10.97 5.92 -22.70
CA ALA A 156 -11.51 7.14 -23.31
C ALA A 156 -12.90 7.52 -22.74
N ASP A 157 -13.73 6.52 -22.49
CA ASP A 157 -15.05 6.60 -21.85
C ASP A 157 -14.99 6.25 -20.34
N GLY A 158 -13.81 6.37 -19.75
CA GLY A 158 -13.54 6.01 -18.36
C GLY A 158 -14.05 7.02 -17.33
N SER A 159 -13.97 6.61 -16.08
CA SER A 159 -14.34 7.39 -14.89
C SER A 159 -13.15 7.71 -13.99
N VAL A 160 -12.05 6.96 -14.14
CA VAL A 160 -10.82 7.09 -13.36
C VAL A 160 -9.90 8.15 -13.97
N THR A 161 -9.50 9.10 -13.14
CA THR A 161 -8.69 10.27 -13.47
C THR A 161 -7.46 10.33 -12.56
N ALA A 162 -6.48 11.17 -12.89
CA ALA A 162 -5.32 11.39 -12.02
C ALA A 162 -5.69 11.96 -10.64
N GLY A 163 -6.90 12.52 -10.48
CA GLY A 163 -7.37 13.12 -9.23
C GLY A 163 -8.17 12.17 -8.33
N ASN A 164 -8.54 10.99 -8.80
CA ASN A 164 -9.22 9.96 -7.99
C ASN A 164 -8.48 8.61 -7.98
N ALA A 165 -7.27 8.58 -8.53
CA ALA A 165 -6.32 7.46 -8.46
C ALA A 165 -5.15 7.81 -7.53
N CYS A 166 -4.45 6.79 -7.03
CA CYS A 166 -3.21 6.99 -6.29
C CYS A 166 -2.11 7.54 -7.22
N PRO A 167 -1.22 8.43 -6.72
CA PRO A 167 -0.06 8.84 -7.49
C PRO A 167 0.98 7.72 -7.52
N VAL A 168 2.00 7.92 -8.34
CA VAL A 168 3.24 7.16 -8.30
C VAL A 168 4.19 7.86 -7.33
N ASN A 169 4.70 7.13 -6.34
CA ASN A 169 5.50 7.69 -5.25
C ASN A 169 6.72 6.82 -4.95
N ASP A 170 7.74 7.45 -4.39
CA ASP A 170 8.86 6.80 -3.73
C ASP A 170 8.67 6.90 -2.22
N GLY A 171 9.04 5.87 -1.46
CA GLY A 171 8.92 5.90 -0.01
C GLY A 171 9.42 4.63 0.69
N ALA A 172 9.66 4.76 1.98
CA ALA A 172 9.99 3.65 2.86
C ALA A 172 9.30 3.80 4.22
N CYS A 173 8.90 2.69 4.82
CA CYS A 173 8.36 2.63 6.17
C CYS A 173 8.92 1.39 6.86
N LEU A 174 9.30 1.54 8.13
CA LEU A 174 9.77 0.46 9.00
C LEU A 174 9.12 0.58 10.37
N VAL A 175 8.79 -0.55 10.95
CA VAL A 175 8.34 -0.69 12.33
C VAL A 175 9.20 -1.70 13.06
N LEU A 176 9.34 -1.49 14.37
CA LEU A 176 9.95 -2.45 15.28
C LEU A 176 8.85 -3.36 15.83
N VAL A 177 8.91 -4.65 15.53
CA VAL A 177 7.97 -5.66 16.02
C VAL A 177 8.66 -6.48 17.09
N MET A 178 8.07 -6.54 18.28
CA MET A 178 8.69 -7.19 19.44
C MET A 178 7.71 -8.12 20.14
N SER A 179 8.25 -9.16 20.79
CA SER A 179 7.46 -9.92 21.76
C SER A 179 7.10 -9.02 22.94
N ARG A 180 5.88 -9.20 23.48
CA ARG A 180 5.42 -8.41 24.64
C ARG A 180 6.37 -8.52 25.83
N GLY A 181 6.96 -9.70 26.05
CA GLY A 181 7.94 -9.92 27.13
C GLY A 181 9.22 -9.09 26.93
N MET A 182 9.76 -9.06 25.71
CA MET A 182 10.95 -8.28 25.40
C MET A 182 10.69 -6.77 25.49
N ALA A 183 9.54 -6.31 24.99
CA ALA A 183 9.14 -4.90 25.11
C ALA A 183 9.10 -4.45 26.58
N ARG A 184 8.46 -5.26 27.46
CA ARG A 184 8.43 -4.99 28.91
C ARG A 184 9.83 -4.97 29.55
N ASN A 185 10.69 -5.92 29.20
CA ASN A 185 12.06 -5.98 29.74
C ASN A 185 12.90 -4.75 29.34
N LEU A 186 12.58 -4.11 28.22
CA LEU A 186 13.23 -2.90 27.74
C LEU A 186 12.51 -1.61 28.17
N GLY A 187 11.48 -1.71 29.02
CA GLY A 187 10.71 -0.55 29.51
C GLY A 187 9.79 0.09 28.45
N ILE A 188 9.47 -0.63 27.36
CA ILE A 188 8.56 -0.17 26.32
C ILE A 188 7.13 -0.58 26.70
N GLU A 189 6.34 0.39 27.14
CA GLU A 189 4.98 0.16 27.65
C GLU A 189 3.86 0.56 26.68
N LYS A 190 4.18 1.35 25.64
CA LYS A 190 3.23 1.85 24.64
C LYS A 190 3.55 1.29 23.26
N GLY A 191 2.52 0.85 22.54
CA GLY A 191 2.63 0.35 21.17
C GLY A 191 1.33 -0.27 20.68
N LEU A 192 1.31 -0.69 19.42
CA LEU A 192 0.19 -1.42 18.83
C LEU A 192 0.34 -2.92 19.09
N ALA A 193 -0.74 -3.58 19.46
CA ALA A 193 -0.78 -5.03 19.57
C ALA A 193 -1.24 -5.65 18.25
N PHE A 194 -0.45 -6.57 17.70
CA PHE A 194 -0.90 -7.40 16.60
C PHE A 194 -1.93 -8.43 17.10
N ILE A 195 -3.18 -8.30 16.64
CA ILE A 195 -4.27 -9.22 16.99
C ILE A 195 -4.34 -10.37 15.99
N ASP A 196 -4.64 -10.06 14.72
CA ASP A 196 -4.71 -11.07 13.67
C ASP A 196 -4.56 -10.43 12.27
N SER A 197 -4.41 -11.28 11.27
CA SER A 197 -4.34 -10.89 9.85
C SER A 197 -4.95 -11.96 8.97
N ALA A 198 -5.52 -11.53 7.84
CA ALA A 198 -6.05 -12.42 6.82
C ALA A 198 -5.73 -11.88 5.42
N ALA A 199 -5.42 -12.80 4.52
CA ALA A 199 -5.34 -12.53 3.10
C ALA A 199 -6.32 -13.42 2.33
N ALA A 200 -6.90 -12.88 1.26
CA ALA A 200 -7.86 -13.54 0.40
C ALA A 200 -7.57 -13.18 -1.07
N GLY A 201 -7.82 -14.14 -1.97
CA GLY A 201 -7.76 -13.92 -3.42
C GLY A 201 -9.13 -13.48 -3.95
N VAL A 202 -9.12 -12.73 -5.04
CA VAL A 202 -10.31 -12.23 -5.76
C VAL A 202 -10.07 -12.34 -7.27
N ASP A 203 -11.11 -12.06 -8.06
CA ASP A 203 -10.96 -11.98 -9.53
C ASP A 203 -9.92 -10.88 -9.88
N PRO A 204 -8.83 -11.22 -10.61
CA PRO A 204 -7.81 -10.25 -10.99
C PRO A 204 -8.34 -9.12 -11.87
N ASN A 205 -9.45 -9.31 -12.58
CA ASN A 205 -10.10 -8.26 -13.36
C ASN A 205 -10.81 -7.21 -12.49
N LEU A 206 -11.00 -7.51 -11.20
CA LEU A 206 -11.69 -6.70 -10.20
C LEU A 206 -10.84 -6.51 -8.93
N LEU A 207 -9.52 -6.56 -9.04
CA LEU A 207 -8.59 -6.64 -7.92
C LEU A 207 -8.82 -5.62 -6.79
N GLY A 208 -9.41 -4.46 -7.10
CA GLY A 208 -9.75 -3.42 -6.12
C GLY A 208 -10.70 -3.89 -5.00
N ILE A 209 -11.36 -5.04 -5.15
CA ILE A 209 -12.22 -5.63 -4.09
C ILE A 209 -11.45 -6.51 -3.10
N GLY A 210 -10.13 -6.64 -3.23
CA GLY A 210 -9.27 -7.43 -2.33
C GLY A 210 -9.54 -7.18 -0.83
N PRO A 211 -9.62 -5.92 -0.36
CA PRO A 211 -9.94 -5.61 1.03
C PRO A 211 -11.29 -6.17 1.51
N VAL A 212 -12.30 -6.26 0.62
CA VAL A 212 -13.61 -6.83 0.99
C VAL A 212 -13.47 -8.30 1.37
N ALA A 213 -12.77 -9.08 0.54
CA ALA A 213 -12.56 -10.50 0.79
C ALA A 213 -11.63 -10.75 2.01
N ALA A 214 -10.57 -9.94 2.14
CA ALA A 214 -9.63 -10.08 3.25
C ALA A 214 -10.27 -9.72 4.60
N THR A 215 -11.02 -8.62 4.67
CA THR A 215 -11.75 -8.21 5.88
C THR A 215 -12.84 -9.22 6.24
N GLY A 216 -13.61 -9.70 5.26
CA GLY A 216 -14.61 -10.74 5.50
C GLY A 216 -14.01 -12.01 6.12
N LYS A 217 -12.86 -12.46 5.59
CA LYS A 217 -12.12 -13.61 6.14
C LYS A 217 -11.55 -13.34 7.54
N LEU A 218 -11.08 -12.12 7.81
CA LEU A 218 -10.61 -11.72 9.14
C LEU A 218 -11.74 -11.77 10.16
N MET A 219 -12.89 -11.19 9.83
CA MET A 219 -14.07 -11.18 10.71
C MET A 219 -14.61 -12.59 10.98
N GLN A 220 -14.57 -13.50 10.01
CA GLN A 220 -14.92 -14.90 10.25
C GLN A 220 -14.00 -15.59 11.26
N ARG A 221 -12.72 -15.20 11.29
CA ARG A 221 -11.74 -15.72 12.26
C ARG A 221 -11.80 -15.02 13.61
N GLN A 222 -12.32 -13.80 13.63
CA GLN A 222 -12.45 -12.94 14.81
C GLN A 222 -13.92 -12.51 14.95
N PRO A 223 -14.84 -13.44 15.31
CA PRO A 223 -16.27 -13.14 15.37
C PRO A 223 -16.62 -12.05 16.39
N ASP A 224 -15.76 -11.83 17.39
CA ASP A 224 -15.91 -10.79 18.41
C ASP A 224 -15.44 -9.40 17.92
N LEU A 225 -14.77 -9.33 16.75
CA LEU A 225 -14.35 -8.08 16.15
C LEU A 225 -15.53 -7.43 15.41
N SER A 226 -16.22 -6.51 16.07
CA SER A 226 -17.23 -5.67 15.41
C SER A 226 -16.58 -4.50 14.68
N LEU A 227 -16.91 -4.30 13.39
CA LEU A 227 -16.49 -3.11 12.63
C LEU A 227 -16.97 -1.80 13.28
N SER A 228 -18.09 -1.83 14.00
CA SER A 228 -18.60 -0.65 14.71
C SER A 228 -17.79 -0.28 15.95
N ALA A 229 -16.92 -1.19 16.43
CA ALA A 229 -16.04 -0.98 17.57
C ALA A 229 -14.60 -0.64 17.15
N ILE A 230 -14.35 -0.49 15.85
CA ILE A 230 -13.04 -0.08 15.34
C ILE A 230 -13.00 1.44 15.27
N ASP A 231 -12.09 2.05 16.04
CA ASP A 231 -11.94 3.51 16.08
C ASP A 231 -11.41 4.08 14.75
N VAL A 232 -10.52 3.35 14.08
CA VAL A 232 -9.84 3.80 12.85
C VAL A 232 -9.68 2.64 11.87
N ILE A 233 -10.02 2.89 10.60
CA ILE A 233 -9.80 1.96 9.49
C ILE A 233 -8.98 2.67 8.42
N GLU A 234 -7.84 2.09 8.07
CA GLU A 234 -7.00 2.49 6.94
C GLU A 234 -7.21 1.49 5.79
N PHE A 235 -7.54 2.00 4.60
CA PHE A 235 -7.75 1.23 3.36
C PHE A 235 -6.82 1.70 2.25
#